data_AF-A0AAW3YQ09-F1
#
_entry.id   AF-A0AAW3YQ09-F1
#
_cell.length_a   1.000
_cell.length_b   1.000
_cell.length_c   1.000
_cell.angle_alpha   90.00
_cell.angle_beta   90.00
_cell.angle_gamma   90.00
#
_symmetry.space_group_name_H-M   'P 1'
#
loop_
_entity.id
_entity.type
_entity.pdbx_description
1 polymer ?
#
loop_
_entity_poly.entity_id
_entity_poly.type
_entity_poly.pdbx_seq_one_letter_code
_entity_poly.pdbx_strand_id
1 'polypeptide(L)'
;MNVTNNTNYIISVSVNRWDTESGEGDGSFDIQPGGNEYWSRSDLRGYIVSISSEGETISYFALLDSSIVVYEGYVEDDGRVIKPATDRYS
;
A
#
# COMPACT_ATOMS: atom_id res chain seq x y z
N MET A 1 7.30 -6.11 2.55
CA MET A 1 6.59 -4.83 2.74
C MET A 1 5.39 -5.05 3.65
N ASN A 2 5.16 -4.15 4.60
CA ASN A 2 4.04 -4.24 5.55
C ASN A 2 3.09 -3.04 5.37
N VAL A 3 1.78 -3.27 5.46
CA VAL A 3 0.76 -2.21 5.45
C VAL A 3 -0.10 -2.34 6.70
N THR A 4 -0.14 -1.29 7.51
CA THR A 4 -0.94 -1.23 8.74
C THR A 4 -2.10 -0.27 8.57
N ASN A 5 -3.30 -0.72 8.95
CA ASN A 5 -4.47 0.13 8.98
C ASN A 5 -4.63 0.77 10.36
N ASN A 6 -4.39 2.07 10.45
CA ASN A 6 -4.60 2.87 11.67
C ASN A 6 -5.83 3.78 11.57
N THR A 7 -6.74 3.52 10.62
CA THR A 7 -8.04 4.19 10.54
C THR A 7 -9.08 3.46 11.39
N ASN A 8 -10.27 4.07 11.54
CA ASN A 8 -11.41 3.46 12.23
C ASN A 8 -12.34 2.63 11.31
N TYR A 9 -11.96 2.37 10.05
CA TYR A 9 -12.73 1.61 9.08
C TYR A 9 -11.88 0.56 8.34
N ILE A 10 -12.53 -0.36 7.63
CA ILE A 10 -11.83 -1.35 6.80
C ILE A 10 -11.23 -0.63 5.58
N ILE A 11 -9.97 -0.94 5.27
CA ILE A 11 -9.33 -0.53 4.02
C ILE A 11 -9.09 -1.77 3.14
N SER A 12 -9.18 -1.61 1.83
CA SER A 12 -8.79 -2.67 0.89
C SER A 12 -7.48 -2.30 0.23
N VAL A 13 -6.48 -3.18 0.30
CA VAL A 13 -5.12 -2.90 -0.17
C VAL A 13 -4.74 -3.91 -1.23
N SER A 14 -4.20 -3.41 -2.34
CA SER A 14 -3.61 -4.24 -3.39
C SER A 14 -2.21 -3.74 -3.72
N VAL A 15 -1.31 -4.66 -4.01
CA VAL A 15 0.08 -4.38 -4.34
C VAL A 15 0.40 -5.03 -5.65
N ASN A 16 0.87 -4.27 -6.64
CA ASN A 16 1.22 -4.85 -7.93
C ASN A 16 2.36 -5.88 -7.78
N ARG A 17 2.45 -6.77 -8.77
CA ARG A 17 3.66 -7.54 -9.06
C ARG A 17 4.19 -7.12 -10.41
N TRP A 18 5.49 -7.22 -10.60
CA TRP A 18 6.09 -7.12 -11.93
C TRP A 18 6.18 -8.49 -12.58
N ASP A 19 6.27 -8.53 -13.92
CA ASP A 19 6.40 -9.80 -14.68
C ASP A 19 7.64 -10.64 -14.30
N THR A 20 8.62 -10.01 -13.64
CA THR A 20 9.83 -10.64 -13.10
C THR A 20 9.59 -11.40 -11.78
N GLU A 21 8.45 -11.19 -11.12
CA GLU A 21 8.05 -11.92 -9.92
C GLU A 21 7.14 -13.09 -10.30
N SER A 22 7.47 -14.29 -9.83
CA SER A 22 6.69 -15.49 -10.08
C SER A 22 5.40 -15.53 -9.24
N GLY A 23 4.26 -15.82 -9.85
CA GLY A 23 2.99 -16.14 -9.18
C GLY A 23 1.80 -15.36 -9.72
N GLU A 24 0.58 -15.72 -9.31
CA GLU A 24 -0.63 -14.97 -9.66
C GLU A 24 -0.65 -13.61 -8.94
N GLY A 25 -1.37 -12.63 -9.51
CA GLY A 25 -1.55 -11.32 -8.87
C GLY A 25 -2.27 -11.48 -7.54
N ASP A 26 -1.77 -10.82 -6.50
CA ASP A 26 -2.23 -11.08 -5.12
C ASP A 26 -3.68 -10.64 -4.84
N GLY A 27 -4.34 -9.93 -5.77
CA GLY A 27 -5.67 -9.37 -5.53
C GLY A 27 -5.65 -8.26 -4.47
N SER A 28 -6.83 -7.94 -3.94
CA SER A 28 -7.01 -6.98 -2.84
C SER A 28 -7.27 -7.71 -1.53
N PHE A 29 -6.70 -7.21 -0.45
CA PHE A 29 -6.89 -7.71 0.91
C PHE A 29 -7.51 -6.64 1.78
N ASP A 30 -8.55 -7.02 2.53
CA ASP A 30 -9.23 -6.13 3.46
C ASP A 30 -8.52 -6.16 4.82
N ILE A 31 -8.03 -5.00 5.26
CA ILE A 31 -7.36 -4.83 6.54
C ILE A 31 -8.34 -4.16 7.51
N GLN A 32 -8.70 -4.87 8.58
CA GLN A 32 -9.55 -4.35 9.66
C GLN A 32 -8.86 -3.19 10.42
N PRO A 33 -9.61 -2.31 11.11
CA PRO A 33 -9.04 -1.29 11.99
C PRO A 33 -8.02 -1.87 12.98
N GLY A 34 -6.82 -1.29 13.03
CA GLY A 34 -5.69 -1.76 13.85
C GLY A 34 -4.98 -3.01 13.32
N GLY A 35 -5.43 -3.57 12.19
CA GLY A 35 -4.84 -4.73 11.53
C GLY A 35 -3.63 -4.37 10.66
N ASN A 36 -2.94 -5.40 10.19
CA ASN A 36 -1.87 -5.28 9.20
C ASN A 36 -1.90 -6.47 8.23
N GLU A 37 -1.34 -6.26 7.05
CA GLU A 37 -1.08 -7.30 6.07
C GLU A 37 0.34 -7.17 5.51
N TYR A 38 0.88 -8.32 5.11
CA TYR A 38 2.25 -8.43 4.62
C TYR A 38 2.31 -8.94 3.18
N TRP A 39 3.04 -8.23 2.33
CA TRP A 39 3.37 -8.68 0.98
C TRP A 39 4.84 -9.07 0.90
N SER A 40 5.06 -10.34 0.57
CA SER A 40 6.38 -10.84 0.18
C SER A 40 6.70 -10.32 -1.23
N ARG A 41 7.81 -9.59 -1.34
CA ARG A 41 8.24 -8.85 -2.52
C ARG A 41 9.75 -8.96 -2.66
N SER A 42 10.26 -9.09 -3.90
CA SER A 42 11.70 -9.31 -4.16
C SER A 42 12.29 -8.42 -5.26
N ASP A 43 11.46 -7.73 -6.03
CA ASP A 43 11.89 -6.81 -7.07
C ASP A 43 12.36 -5.47 -6.47
N LEU A 44 13.54 -5.03 -6.89
CA LEU A 44 14.20 -3.82 -6.37
C LEU A 44 13.64 -2.52 -6.95
N ARG A 45 12.80 -2.58 -7.99
CA ARG A 45 12.23 -1.38 -8.64
C ARG A 45 11.15 -0.69 -7.80
N GLY A 46 10.71 -1.33 -6.72
CA GLY A 46 9.58 -0.87 -5.90
C GLY A 46 8.24 -1.25 -6.52
N TYR A 47 7.15 -0.74 -5.94
CA TYR A 47 5.80 -1.21 -6.16
C TYR A 47 4.80 -0.06 -6.13
N ILE A 48 3.65 -0.29 -6.74
CA ILE A 48 2.45 0.50 -6.60
C ILE A 48 1.53 -0.20 -5.61
N VAL A 49 1.24 0.51 -4.52
CA VAL A 49 0.30 0.10 -3.48
C VAL A 49 -0.96 0.92 -3.67
N SER A 50 -2.06 0.26 -4.01
CA SER A 50 -3.37 0.90 -4.13
C SER A 50 -4.18 0.63 -2.87
N ILE A 51 -4.64 1.70 -2.23
CA ILE A 51 -5.42 1.68 -1.01
C ILE A 51 -6.80 2.23 -1.35
N SER A 52 -7.83 1.42 -1.10
CA SER A 52 -9.22 1.78 -1.29
C SER A 52 -9.91 1.94 0.06
N SER A 53 -10.55 3.07 0.28
CA SER A 53 -11.31 3.39 1.50
C SER A 53 -12.43 4.36 1.19
N GLU A 54 -13.60 4.16 1.80
CA GLU A 54 -14.75 5.09 1.71
C GLU A 54 -15.17 5.43 0.25
N GLY A 55 -14.91 4.52 -0.70
CA GLY A 55 -15.24 4.70 -2.12
C GLY A 55 -14.18 5.42 -2.95
N GLU A 56 -13.08 5.86 -2.33
CA GLU A 56 -11.90 6.39 -3.03
C GLU A 56 -10.81 5.33 -3.15
N THR A 57 -9.97 5.44 -4.18
CA THR A 57 -8.78 4.59 -4.35
C THR A 57 -7.60 5.47 -4.69
N ILE A 58 -6.57 5.39 -3.86
CA ILE A 58 -5.36 6.20 -3.99
C ILE A 58 -4.16 5.25 -4.06
N SER A 59 -3.27 5.51 -5.00
CA SER A 59 -2.06 4.71 -5.19
C SER A 59 -0.82 5.43 -4.69
N TYR A 60 0.09 4.67 -4.08
CA TYR A 60 1.37 5.14 -3.53
C TYR A 60 2.52 4.31 -4.11
N PHE A 61 3.72 4.89 -4.15
CA PHE A 61 4.94 4.16 -4.47
C PHE A 61 5.60 3.67 -3.19
N ALA A 62 6.04 2.41 -3.17
CA ALA A 62 6.67 1.77 -2.02
C ALA A 62 7.84 0.88 -2.45
N LEU A 63 8.77 0.61 -1.53
CA LEU A 63 9.87 -0.33 -1.73
C LEU A 63 9.54 -1.69 -1.09
N LEU A 64 10.35 -2.70 -1.40
CA LEU A 64 10.14 -4.07 -0.92
C LEU A 64 10.14 -4.19 0.61
N ASP A 65 10.84 -3.29 1.30
CA ASP A 65 11.00 -3.22 2.74
C ASP A 65 10.21 -2.09 3.40
N SER A 66 9.41 -1.32 2.64
CA SER A 66 8.56 -0.25 3.16
C SER A 66 7.64 -0.71 4.30
N SER A 67 7.50 0.16 5.30
CA SER A 67 6.53 0.05 6.38
C SER A 67 5.46 1.14 6.24
N ILE A 68 4.36 0.78 5.59
CA ILE A 68 3.27 1.70 5.29
C ILE A 68 2.26 1.73 6.45
N VAL A 69 1.87 2.92 6.87
CA VAL A 69 0.79 3.12 7.85
C VAL A 69 -0.25 4.06 7.29
N VAL A 70 -1.51 3.62 7.27
CA VAL A 70 -2.65 4.36 6.74
C VAL A 70 -3.39 5.03 7.88
N TYR A 71 -3.50 6.35 7.82
CA TYR A 71 -4.27 7.16 8.78
C TYR A 71 -5.45 7.82 8.07
N GLU A 72 -6.36 8.40 8.86
CA GLU A 72 -7.45 9.22 8.32
C GLU A 72 -6.86 10.49 7.66
N GLY A 73 -6.85 10.50 6.33
CA GLY A 73 -6.44 11.64 5.51
C GLY A 73 -4.97 11.70 5.10
N TYR A 74 -4.10 10.78 5.55
CA TYR A 74 -2.71 10.69 5.08
C TYR A 74 -2.12 9.29 5.23
N VAL A 75 -1.01 9.05 4.52
CA VAL A 75 -0.27 7.79 4.57
C VAL A 75 1.18 8.09 4.90
N GLU A 76 1.79 7.24 5.73
CA GLU A 76 3.22 7.26 6.02
C GLU A 76 3.92 6.05 5.39
N ASP A 77 5.17 6.24 4.96
CA ASP A 77 6.14 5.18 4.71
C ASP A 77 7.38 5.43 5.58
N ASP A 78 7.74 4.45 6.41
CA ASP A 78 8.86 4.54 7.35
C ASP A 78 8.83 5.81 8.23
N GLY A 79 7.62 6.18 8.69
CA GLY A 79 7.38 7.35 9.54
C GLY A 79 7.45 8.69 8.82
N ARG A 80 7.41 8.72 7.49
CA ARG A 80 7.35 9.94 6.68
C ARG A 80 6.06 9.99 5.88
N VAL A 81 5.35 11.11 5.96
CA VAL A 81 4.15 11.34 5.15
C VAL A 81 4.52 11.30 3.66
N ILE A 82 3.86 10.42 2.91
CA ILE A 82 4.03 10.26 1.47
C ILE A 82 2.84 10.86 0.72
N LYS A 83 3.10 11.25 -0.53
CA LYS A 83 2.06 11.73 -1.44
C LYS A 83 1.59 10.61 -2.37
N PRO A 84 0.37 10.71 -2.92
CA PRO A 84 -0.08 9.84 -3.99
C PRO A 84 0.95 9.77 -5.14
N ALA A 85 1.09 8.59 -5.74
CA ALA A 85 1.98 8.38 -6.88
C ALA A 85 1.60 9.24 -8.11
N THR A 86 0.36 9.70 -8.17
CA THR A 86 -0.16 10.63 -9.20
C THR A 86 0.35 12.06 -9.03
N ASP A 87 0.75 12.46 -7.83
CA ASP A 87 1.20 13.84 -7.51
C ASP A 87 2.66 14.09 -7.92
N ARG A 88 3.29 13.17 -8.65
CA ARG A 88 4.70 13.28 -9.06
C ARG A 88 4.94 14.35 -10.13
N TYR A 89 3.88 14.95 -10.69
CA TYR A 89 3.94 15.93 -11.77
C TYR A 89 3.17 17.24 -11.47
N SER A 90 2.72 17.47 -10.23
CA SER A 90 2.00 18.68 -9.84
C SER A 90 2.90 19.78 -9.28
#